data_AF-A0A9X8VL07-F1
#
_entry.id   AF-A0A9X8VL07-F1
#
_cell.length_a   1.000
_cell.length_b   1.000
_cell.length_c   1.000
_cell.angle_alpha   90.00
_cell.angle_beta   90.00
_cell.angle_gamma   90.00
#
_symmetry.space_group_name_H-M   'P 1'
#
loop_
_entity.id
_entity.type
_entity.pdbx_description
1 polymer ?
#
loop_
_entity_poly.entity_id
_entity_poly.type
_entity_poly.pdbx_seq_one_letter_code
_entity_poly.pdbx_strand_id
1 'polypeptide(L)'
;MAFLSPLPPPPENERQLFERAQALAGFSFGELAARAQLPIPKDLKRDKGWVGMLLELYLGAMAGSKPEQDFPELGIELKTIPVDAAGKPLETTFVCVAP
;
A
#
# COMPACT_ATOMS: atom_id res chain seq x y z
N MET A 1 -11.39 -18.37 -9.25
CA MET A 1 -11.95 -18.13 -7.90
C MET A 1 -11.74 -16.67 -7.58
N ALA A 2 -12.84 -15.90 -7.51
CA ALA A 2 -12.82 -14.49 -7.15
C ALA A 2 -12.51 -14.36 -5.66
N PHE A 3 -11.69 -13.38 -5.27
CA PHE A 3 -11.71 -12.89 -3.90
C PHE A 3 -13.11 -12.31 -3.63
N LEU A 4 -13.94 -13.11 -2.97
CA LEU A 4 -15.03 -12.63 -2.14
C LEU A 4 -14.60 -12.93 -0.70
N SER A 5 -13.64 -12.15 -0.20
CA SER A 5 -13.37 -12.06 1.23
C SER A 5 -13.13 -10.60 1.55
N PRO A 6 -13.70 -10.10 2.66
CA PRO A 6 -13.58 -8.70 2.99
C PRO A 6 -12.10 -8.33 3.09
N LEU A 7 -11.80 -7.09 2.73
CA LEU A 7 -10.50 -6.49 3.01
C LEU A 7 -10.12 -6.76 4.47
N PRO A 8 -8.86 -7.09 4.76
CA PRO A 8 -8.47 -7.46 6.11
C PRO A 8 -8.77 -6.29 7.06
N PRO A 9 -9.24 -6.56 8.29
CA PRO A 9 -9.39 -5.51 9.29
C PRO A 9 -8.02 -4.90 9.63
N PRO A 10 -7.97 -3.73 10.28
CA PRO A 10 -6.71 -3.15 10.76
C PRO A 10 -5.85 -4.17 11.50
N PRO A 11 -4.53 -4.17 11.28
CA PRO A 11 -3.63 -5.08 11.96
C PRO A 11 -3.60 -4.81 13.47
N GLU A 12 -3.63 -5.87 14.27
CA GLU A 12 -3.65 -5.81 15.74
C GLU A 12 -2.27 -5.45 16.33
N ASN A 13 -1.19 -5.71 15.60
CA ASN A 13 0.17 -5.46 16.03
C ASN A 13 1.13 -5.40 14.82
N GLU A 14 2.34 -4.91 15.07
CA GLU A 14 3.40 -4.74 14.06
C GLU A 14 3.76 -6.06 13.36
N ARG A 15 3.75 -7.18 14.09
CA ARG A 15 4.07 -8.50 13.54
C ARG A 15 3.04 -8.91 12.49
N GLN A 16 1.75 -8.75 12.78
CA GLN A 16 0.70 -9.07 11.82
C GLN A 16 0.78 -8.18 10.58
N LEU A 17 1.06 -6.88 10.75
CA LEU A 17 1.29 -5.96 9.63
C LEU A 17 2.48 -6.42 8.76
N PHE A 18 3.59 -6.80 9.39
CA PHE A 18 4.79 -7.27 8.71
C PHE A 18 4.57 -8.61 7.98
N GLU A 19 3.83 -9.55 8.59
CA GLU A 19 3.45 -10.82 7.95
C GLU A 19 2.57 -10.59 6.71
N ARG A 20 1.61 -9.66 6.77
CA ARG A 20 0.82 -9.25 5.61
C ARG A 20 1.68 -8.62 4.51
N ALA A 21 2.59 -7.71 4.88
CA ALA A 21 3.49 -7.07 3.93
C ALA A 21 4.41 -8.08 3.21
N GLN A 22 4.98 -9.04 3.96
CA GLN A 22 5.79 -10.10 3.38
C GLN A 22 4.98 -11.00 2.43
N ALA A 23 3.71 -11.27 2.74
CA ALA A 23 2.84 -12.06 1.87
C ALA A 23 2.54 -11.39 0.51
N LEU A 24 2.76 -10.09 0.37
CA LEU A 24 2.64 -9.36 -0.91
C LEU A 24 3.91 -9.42 -1.75
N ALA A 25 5.05 -9.79 -1.16
CA ALA A 25 6.33 -9.80 -1.86
C ALA A 25 6.32 -10.80 -3.03
N GLY A 26 6.84 -10.36 -4.18
CA GLY A 26 6.90 -11.17 -5.39
C GLY A 26 5.65 -11.11 -6.29
N PHE A 27 4.54 -10.51 -5.82
CA PHE A 27 3.41 -10.22 -6.69
C PHE A 27 3.63 -8.97 -7.53
N SER A 28 3.13 -9.01 -8.77
CA SER A 28 2.96 -7.80 -9.57
C SER A 28 1.74 -7.00 -9.10
N PHE A 29 1.74 -5.69 -9.32
CA PHE A 29 0.56 -4.85 -9.03
C PHE A 29 -0.67 -5.28 -9.84
N GLY A 30 -0.49 -5.86 -11.03
CA GLY A 30 -1.59 -6.36 -11.83
C GLY A 30 -2.28 -7.57 -11.20
N GLU A 31 -1.52 -8.50 -10.62
CA GLU A 31 -2.08 -9.64 -9.89
C GLU A 31 -2.82 -9.20 -8.63
N LEU A 32 -2.24 -8.28 -7.87
CA LEU A 32 -2.86 -7.72 -6.68
C LEU A 32 -4.15 -6.97 -7.03
N ALA A 33 -4.13 -6.10 -8.04
CA ALA A 33 -5.33 -5.36 -8.45
C ALA A 33 -6.43 -6.28 -8.98
N ALA A 34 -6.08 -7.29 -9.79
CA ALA A 34 -7.05 -8.27 -10.28
C ALA A 34 -7.71 -9.05 -9.13
N ARG A 35 -6.93 -9.42 -8.10
CA ARG A 35 -7.45 -10.06 -6.88
C ARG A 35 -8.33 -9.12 -6.08
N ALA A 36 -7.96 -7.85 -5.94
CA ALA A 36 -8.75 -6.82 -5.26
C ALA A 36 -9.96 -6.32 -6.08
N GLN A 37 -10.14 -6.81 -7.32
CA GLN A 37 -11.15 -6.32 -8.27
C GLN A 37 -11.05 -4.80 -8.51
N LEU A 38 -9.84 -4.25 -8.47
CA LEU A 38 -9.58 -2.84 -8.73
C LEU A 38 -9.19 -2.60 -10.19
N PRO A 39 -9.70 -1.54 -10.83
CA PRO A 39 -9.24 -1.13 -12.15
C PRO A 39 -7.79 -0.66 -12.07
N ILE A 40 -6.96 -1.15 -13.00
CA ILE A 40 -5.56 -0.74 -13.12
C ILE A 40 -5.50 0.48 -14.06
N PRO A 41 -4.90 1.61 -13.63
CA PRO A 41 -4.74 2.76 -14.51
C PRO A 41 -3.76 2.43 -15.64
N LYS A 42 -3.90 3.11 -16.78
CA LYS A 42 -3.01 2.92 -17.94
C LYS A 42 -1.56 3.28 -17.62
N ASP A 43 -1.37 4.32 -16.82
CA ASP A 43 -0.08 4.76 -16.29
C ASP A 43 -0.26 5.48 -14.95
N LEU A 44 0.84 5.71 -14.22
CA LEU A 44 0.82 6.36 -12.90
C LEU A 44 1.02 7.89 -12.98
N LYS A 45 0.97 8.51 -14.17
CA LYS A 45 1.27 9.95 -14.30
C LYS A 45 0.24 10.82 -13.61
N ARG A 46 -1.02 10.40 -13.63
CA ARG A 46 -2.16 11.08 -12.99
C ARG A 46 -2.63 10.41 -11.70
N ASP A 47 -2.24 9.16 -11.49
CA ASP A 47 -2.71 8.29 -10.41
C ASP A 47 -1.56 7.88 -9.48
N LYS A 48 -0.69 8.83 -9.10
CA LYS A 48 0.53 8.57 -8.30
C LYS A 48 0.23 7.88 -6.96
N GLY A 49 -0.94 8.14 -6.38
CA GLY A 49 -1.38 7.52 -5.12
C GLY A 49 -1.97 6.11 -5.28
N TRP A 50 -2.21 5.62 -6.50
CA TRP A 50 -2.93 4.37 -6.72
C TRP A 50 -2.19 3.15 -6.17
N VAL A 51 -0.85 3.12 -6.27
CA VAL A 51 -0.04 2.04 -5.70
C VAL A 51 -0.12 2.04 -4.18
N GLY A 52 -0.07 3.22 -3.54
CA GLY A 52 -0.25 3.36 -2.10
C GLY A 52 -1.61 2.82 -1.66
N MET A 53 -2.69 3.29 -2.29
CA MET A 53 -4.06 2.84 -2.05
C MET A 53 -4.23 1.32 -2.21
N LEU A 54 -3.61 0.72 -3.23
CA LEU A 54 -3.66 -0.72 -3.44
C LEU A 54 -3.01 -1.47 -2.26
N LEU A 55 -1.88 -1.01 -1.75
CA LEU A 55 -1.20 -1.64 -0.63
C LEU A 55 -1.89 -1.39 0.71
N GLU A 56 -2.39 -0.18 0.95
CA GLU A 56 -3.25 0.17 2.08
C GLU A 56 -4.41 -0.84 2.23
N LEU A 57 -5.08 -1.13 1.11
CA LEU A 57 -6.17 -2.10 1.03
C LEU A 57 -5.75 -3.51 1.45
N TYR A 58 -4.57 -3.97 1.04
CA TYR A 58 -4.07 -5.30 1.40
C TYR A 58 -3.53 -5.39 2.83
N LEU A 59 -3.06 -4.28 3.37
CA LEU A 59 -2.48 -4.22 4.71
C LEU A 59 -3.54 -3.93 5.78
N GLY A 60 -4.73 -3.47 5.39
CA GLY A 60 -5.82 -3.11 6.29
C GLY A 60 -5.65 -1.72 6.88
N ALA A 61 -5.06 -0.79 6.12
CA ALA A 61 -4.98 0.60 6.56
C ALA A 61 -6.39 1.20 6.74
N MET A 62 -6.52 2.15 7.67
CA MET A 62 -7.80 2.77 7.93
C MET A 62 -8.16 3.75 6.81
N ALA A 63 -9.32 3.56 6.17
CA ALA A 63 -9.81 4.49 5.16
C ALA A 63 -10.16 5.84 5.82
N GLY A 64 -9.33 6.85 5.60
CA GLY A 64 -9.61 8.22 5.99
C GLY A 64 -8.44 9.12 5.65
N SER A 65 -8.64 10.10 4.77
CA SER A 65 -7.63 11.07 4.32
C SER A 65 -7.22 12.07 5.41
N LYS A 66 -7.29 11.68 6.68
CA LYS A 66 -6.79 12.51 7.76
C LYS A 66 -5.27 12.56 7.64
N PRO A 67 -4.63 13.68 8.00
CA PRO A 67 -3.18 13.77 8.12
C PRO A 67 -2.70 13.01 9.37
N GLU A 68 -3.08 11.74 9.48
CA GLU A 68 -2.74 10.80 10.53
C GLU A 68 -1.96 9.64 9.87
N GLN A 69 -1.26 8.86 10.67
CA GLN A 69 -0.51 7.71 10.15
C GLN A 69 -1.44 6.66 9.54
N ASP A 70 -0.97 5.87 8.57
CA ASP A 70 -1.80 4.80 7.95
C ASP A 70 -2.27 3.73 8.96
N PHE A 71 -1.49 3.50 10.02
CA PHE A 71 -1.81 2.61 11.14
C PHE A 71 -1.63 3.36 12.48
N PRO A 72 -2.58 4.24 12.87
CA PRO A 72 -2.43 5.10 14.05
C PRO A 72 -2.24 4.31 15.35
N GLU A 73 -3.00 3.22 15.52
CA GLU A 73 -2.94 2.37 16.72
C GLU A 73 -1.59 1.65 16.89
N LEU A 74 -0.83 1.51 15.79
CA LEU A 74 0.51 0.93 15.80
C LEU A 74 1.62 1.99 15.79
N GLY A 75 1.28 3.26 15.58
CA GLY A 75 2.28 4.31 15.40
C GLY A 75 3.08 4.19 14.09
N ILE A 76 2.52 3.55 13.04
CA ILE A 76 3.24 3.20 11.80
C ILE A 76 2.66 3.92 10.59
N GLU A 77 3.56 4.49 9.77
CA GLU A 77 3.28 5.09 8.46
C GLU A 77 3.71 4.13 7.32
N LEU A 78 2.87 3.98 6.30
CA LEU A 78 3.20 3.27 5.07
C LEU A 78 3.80 4.24 4.04
N LYS A 79 4.93 3.85 3.45
CA LYS A 79 5.50 4.55 2.29
C LYS A 79 5.85 3.55 1.21
N THR A 80 5.53 3.89 -0.04
CA THR A 80 6.02 3.17 -1.22
C THR A 80 7.21 3.91 -1.80
N ILE A 81 8.22 3.16 -2.25
CA ILE A 81 9.43 3.71 -2.87
C ILE A 81 9.67 2.95 -4.18
N PRO A 82 9.52 3.59 -5.34
CA PRO A 82 9.86 2.95 -6.61
C PRO A 82 11.38 2.76 -6.70
N VAL A 83 11.81 1.56 -7.07
CA VAL A 83 13.24 1.22 -7.23
C VAL A 83 13.52 0.67 -8.62
N ASP A 84 14.76 0.86 -9.09
CA ASP A 84 15.26 0.23 -10.31
C ASP A 84 15.64 -1.25 -10.10
N ALA A 85 16.13 -1.89 -11.16
CA ALA A 85 16.54 -3.29 -11.12
C ALA A 85 17.75 -3.58 -10.20
N ALA A 86 18.51 -2.56 -9.81
CA ALA A 86 19.60 -2.66 -8.84
C ALA A 86 19.14 -2.32 -7.41
N GLY A 87 17.85 -2.02 -7.21
CA GLY A 87 17.29 -1.62 -5.92
C GLY A 87 17.53 -0.16 -5.57
N LYS A 88 17.96 0.68 -6.51
CA LYS A 88 18.17 2.11 -6.27
C LYS A 88 16.85 2.87 -6.37
N PRO A 89 16.53 3.77 -5.42
CA PRO A 89 15.35 4.62 -5.53
C PRO A 89 15.32 5.44 -6.82
N LEU A 90 14.18 5.43 -7.50
CA LEU A 90 13.94 6.16 -8.75
C LEU A 90 13.48 7.60 -8.49
N GLU A 91 12.85 7.86 -7.35
CA GLU A 91 12.29 9.15 -6.97
C GLU A 91 12.54 9.44 -5.49
N THR A 92 12.45 10.72 -5.10
CA THR A 92 12.43 11.11 -3.69
C THR A 92 11.09 10.77 -3.04
N THR A 93 11.10 10.36 -1.77
CA THR A 93 9.87 10.08 -1.01
C THR A 93 9.34 11.34 -0.35
N PHE A 94 8.06 11.67 -0.58
CA PHE A 94 7.38 12.71 0.17
C PHE A 94 7.18 12.28 1.63
N VAL A 95 7.62 13.13 2.57
CA VAL A 95 7.48 12.91 4.01
C VAL A 95 6.30 13.71 4.54
N CYS A 96 6.42 15.04 4.57
CA CYS A 96 5.40 15.96 5.03
C CYS A 96 5.60 17.34 4.39
N VAL A 97 4.63 18.23 4.59
CA VAL A 97 4.78 19.66 4.30
C VAL A 97 5.48 20.32 5.49
N ALA A 98 6.56 21.06 5.24
CA ALA A 98 7.22 21.88 6.25
C ALA A 98 6.52 23.26 6.35
N PRO A 99 6.31 23.79 7.56
CA PRO A 99 5.73 25.13 7.79
C PRO A 99 6.67 26.28 7.43
#